data_AF-A0A6A3YS21-F1
#
_entry.id   AF-A0A6A3YS21-F1
#
_cell.length_a   1.000
_cell.length_b   1.000
_cell.length_c   1.000
_cell.angle_alpha   90.00
_cell.angle_beta   90.00
_cell.angle_gamma   90.00
#
_symmetry.space_group_name_H-M   'P 1'
#
loop_
_entity.id
_entity.type
_entity.pdbx_description
1 polymer ?
#
loop_
_entity_poly.entity_id
_entity_poly.type
_entity_poly.pdbx_seq_one_letter_code
_entity_poly.pdbx_strand_id
1 'polypeptide(L)'
;MKKLVWALRQRGNGETSSSSSECTDSAAGDSTLDDKCCSGCGKKQSVFVQAASRTSRGSKILQKRRHCRICMRYMCLDCRRQHQLTFVLPDQRLKQLLVTICRNCEAEALSESAMGIARDELLQRNQLQRWDGDDVFNTAISTKSE
;
A
#
# COMPACT_ATOMS: atom_id res chain seq x y z
N MET A 1 -12.11 -0.67 11.03
CA MET A 1 -10.84 -0.06 10.59
C MET A 1 -9.59 -0.57 11.32
N LYS A 2 -9.65 -1.02 12.59
CA LYS A 2 -8.47 -1.54 13.31
C LYS A 2 -7.79 -2.74 12.61
N LYS A 3 -8.54 -3.61 11.94
CA LYS A 3 -7.96 -4.74 11.20
C LYS A 3 -7.01 -4.33 10.07
N LEU A 4 -7.32 -3.25 9.34
CA LEU A 4 -6.42 -2.71 8.31
C LEU A 4 -5.16 -2.09 8.92
N VAL A 5 -5.29 -1.47 10.10
CA VAL A 5 -4.14 -0.95 10.86
C VAL A 5 -3.22 -2.09 11.29
N TRP A 6 -3.78 -3.20 11.77
CA TRP A 6 -3.03 -4.41 12.11
C TRP A 6 -2.36 -5.03 10.88
N ALA A 7 -3.07 -5.18 9.77
CA ALA A 7 -2.52 -5.78 8.54
C ALA A 7 -1.34 -4.97 7.96
N LEU A 8 -1.40 -3.64 8.07
CA LEU A 8 -0.27 -2.78 7.70
C LEU A 8 0.96 -2.96 8.60
N ARG A 9 0.77 -3.33 9.88
CA ARG A 9 1.86 -3.55 10.84
C ARG A 9 2.59 -4.86 10.61
N GLN A 10 1.85 -5.93 10.26
CA GLN A 10 2.45 -7.24 10.01
C GLN A 10 3.49 -7.21 8.88
N ARG A 11 3.34 -6.28 7.92
CA ARG A 11 4.31 -6.05 6.85
C ARG A 11 5.68 -5.55 7.32
N GLY A 12 5.76 -4.91 8.50
CA GLY A 12 7.05 -4.48 9.06
C GLY A 12 7.94 -5.64 9.50
N ASN A 13 7.33 -6.81 9.75
CA ASN A 13 8.02 -8.01 10.27
C ASN A 13 8.09 -9.17 9.25
N GLY A 14 7.24 -9.19 8.22
CA GLY A 14 7.14 -10.32 7.28
C GLY A 14 7.64 -10.00 5.88
N GLU A 15 8.67 -10.72 5.44
CA GLU A 15 9.19 -10.74 4.08
C GLU A 15 8.06 -11.08 3.10
N THR A 16 7.62 -10.11 2.30
CA THR A 16 6.63 -10.38 1.25
C THR A 16 7.32 -11.08 0.10
N SER A 17 7.14 -12.40 -0.02
CA SER A 17 7.50 -13.16 -1.20
C SER A 17 6.77 -12.56 -2.41
N SER A 18 7.53 -11.92 -3.28
CA SER A 18 7.08 -11.39 -4.55
C SER A 18 6.69 -12.56 -5.47
N SER A 19 5.46 -13.06 -5.36
CA SER A 19 4.91 -13.89 -6.43
C SER A 19 4.63 -12.99 -7.63
N SER A 20 5.47 -13.11 -8.64
CA SER A 20 5.29 -12.55 -9.97
C SER A 20 3.96 -13.04 -10.54
N SER A 21 3.01 -12.12 -10.75
CA SER A 21 1.79 -12.43 -11.49
C SER A 21 2.08 -12.28 -12.97
N GLU A 22 2.08 -13.38 -13.70
CA GLU A 22 2.16 -13.40 -15.17
C GLU A 22 0.87 -12.83 -15.77
N CYS A 23 1.01 -11.98 -16.78
CA CYS A 23 -0.10 -11.45 -17.54
C CYS A 23 -0.38 -12.31 -18.76
N THR A 24 -1.65 -12.52 -19.07
CA THR A 24 -2.07 -13.19 -20.29
C THR A 24 -2.12 -12.17 -21.43
N ASP A 25 -1.14 -12.22 -22.34
CA ASP A 25 -1.21 -11.50 -23.62
C ASP A 25 -1.41 -12.47 -24.78
N SER A 26 -2.42 -12.17 -25.59
CA SER A 26 -2.42 -12.52 -27.00
C SER A 26 -1.95 -11.30 -27.78
N ALA A 27 -0.63 -11.16 -27.96
CA ALA A 27 0.01 -10.47 -29.09
C ALA A 27 1.53 -10.59 -28.98
N ALA A 28 2.15 -11.14 -30.03
CA ALA A 28 3.59 -11.31 -30.15
C ALA A 28 4.33 -9.95 -30.16
N GLY A 29 5.37 -9.83 -29.34
CA GLY A 29 6.27 -8.69 -29.31
C GLY A 29 7.32 -8.81 -28.21
N ASP A 30 8.54 -9.14 -28.62
CA ASP A 30 9.78 -9.18 -27.83
C ASP A 30 9.99 -7.91 -26.98
N SER A 31 10.05 -8.06 -25.64
CA SER A 31 10.87 -7.22 -24.77
C SER A 31 10.83 -7.70 -23.32
N THR A 32 12.01 -8.06 -22.80
CA THR A 32 12.31 -8.19 -21.38
C THR A 32 12.23 -6.82 -20.69
N LEU A 33 11.05 -6.42 -20.21
CA LEU A 33 10.87 -5.15 -19.49
C LEU A 33 9.64 -5.19 -18.56
N ASP A 34 9.78 -5.84 -17.41
CA ASP A 34 8.93 -5.82 -16.22
C ASP A 34 7.47 -5.31 -16.41
N ASP A 35 6.64 -6.08 -17.12
CA ASP A 35 5.24 -5.72 -17.37
C ASP A 35 4.44 -5.75 -16.05
N LYS A 36 4.34 -4.60 -15.38
CA LYS A 36 3.62 -4.45 -14.12
C LYS A 36 2.11 -4.44 -14.38
N CYS A 37 1.45 -5.48 -13.91
CA CYS A 37 0.00 -5.63 -14.06
C CYS A 37 -0.76 -5.28 -12.78
N CYS A 38 -1.99 -4.81 -12.94
CA CYS A 38 -2.85 -4.45 -11.83
C CYS A 38 -3.24 -5.70 -11.03
N SER A 39 -2.94 -5.72 -9.74
CA SER A 39 -3.31 -6.83 -8.83
C SER A 39 -4.81 -7.10 -8.68
N GLY A 40 -5.69 -6.17 -9.08
CA GLY A 40 -7.14 -6.34 -9.00
C GLY A 40 -7.81 -6.78 -10.31
N CYS A 41 -7.37 -6.24 -11.45
CA CYS A 41 -8.00 -6.51 -12.75
C CYS A 41 -7.08 -7.18 -13.78
N GLY A 42 -5.82 -7.44 -13.46
CA GLY A 42 -4.84 -8.05 -14.37
C GLY A 42 -4.38 -7.16 -15.53
N LYS A 43 -5.03 -6.01 -15.75
CA LYS A 43 -4.70 -5.09 -16.85
C LYS A 43 -3.28 -4.54 -16.69
N LYS A 44 -2.58 -4.40 -17.82
CA LYS A 44 -1.27 -3.76 -17.90
C LYS A 44 -1.30 -2.32 -17.43
N GLN A 45 -0.18 -1.87 -16.87
CA GLN A 45 0.06 -0.47 -16.60
C GLN A 45 0.00 0.33 -17.91
N SER A 46 -0.78 1.42 -17.95
CA SER A 46 -0.84 2.26 -19.14
C SER A 46 0.53 2.85 -19.47
N VAL A 47 0.83 3.04 -20.76
CA VAL A 47 2.11 3.60 -21.26
C VAL A 47 2.54 4.88 -20.54
N PHE A 48 1.60 5.81 -20.28
CA PHE A 48 1.90 7.04 -19.53
C PHE A 48 2.41 6.78 -18.11
N VAL A 49 1.78 5.83 -17.41
CA VAL A 49 2.16 5.46 -16.04
C VAL A 49 3.48 4.70 -16.08
N GLN A 50 3.72 3.88 -17.10
CA GLN A 50 5.00 3.19 -17.30
C GLN A 50 6.13 4.20 -17.54
N ALA A 51 5.95 5.17 -18.43
CA ALA A 51 6.90 6.25 -18.68
C ALA A 51 7.17 7.08 -17.41
N ALA A 52 6.12 7.48 -16.68
CA ALA A 52 6.26 8.22 -15.42
C ALA A 52 7.04 7.42 -14.36
N SER A 53 6.88 6.09 -14.32
CA SER A 53 7.60 5.22 -13.36
C SER A 53 9.10 5.14 -13.62
N ARG A 54 9.57 5.48 -14.82
CA ARG A 54 11.00 5.52 -15.16
C ARG A 54 11.69 6.79 -14.65
N THR A 55 10.92 7.81 -14.29
CA THR A 55 11.47 9.03 -13.67
C THR A 55 11.58 8.87 -12.15
N SER A 56 12.63 9.40 -11.54
CA SER A 56 12.83 9.30 -10.08
C SER A 56 11.68 9.91 -9.27
N ARG A 57 11.14 11.05 -9.74
CA ARG A 57 9.98 11.71 -9.13
C ARG A 57 8.68 10.94 -9.38
N GLY A 58 8.43 10.51 -10.62
CA GLY A 58 7.22 9.79 -10.98
C GLY A 58 7.14 8.42 -10.32
N SER A 59 8.25 7.70 -10.20
CA SER A 59 8.32 6.44 -9.46
C SER A 59 7.86 6.61 -8.01
N LYS A 60 8.41 7.59 -7.27
CA LYS A 60 8.02 7.86 -5.88
C LYS A 60 6.53 8.19 -5.74
N ILE A 61 5.98 9.00 -6.65
CA ILE A 61 4.56 9.38 -6.63
C ILE A 61 3.66 8.17 -6.93
N LEU A 62 4.03 7.35 -7.91
CA LEU A 62 3.30 6.16 -8.30
C LEU A 62 3.38 5.05 -7.25
N GLN A 63 4.52 4.87 -6.59
CA GLN A 63 4.66 4.01 -5.41
C GLN A 63 3.67 4.42 -4.32
N LYS A 64 3.54 5.73 -4.05
CA LYS A 64 2.62 6.22 -3.02
C LYS A 64 1.14 6.06 -3.38
N ARG A 65 0.75 6.24 -4.65
CA ARG A 65 -0.66 6.37 -5.07
C ARG A 65 -1.24 5.17 -5.82
N ARG A 66 -0.38 4.30 -6.34
CA ARG A 66 -0.77 3.17 -7.22
C ARG A 66 -0.19 1.83 -6.77
N HIS A 67 0.44 1.76 -5.60
CA HIS A 67 0.87 0.48 -5.02
C HIS A 67 0.12 0.24 -3.71
N CYS A 68 -0.21 -1.02 -3.46
CA CYS A 68 -0.90 -1.42 -2.25
C CYS A 68 0.04 -1.29 -1.06
N ARG A 69 -0.36 -0.63 0.02
CA ARG A 69 0.49 -0.48 1.21
C ARG A 69 0.73 -1.79 1.98
N ILE A 70 0.00 -2.86 1.68
CA ILE A 70 0.18 -4.18 2.28
C ILE A 70 1.07 -5.07 1.38
N CYS A 71 0.66 -5.33 0.14
CA CYS A 71 1.42 -6.23 -0.74
C CYS A 71 2.43 -5.54 -1.68
N MET A 72 2.49 -4.20 -1.71
CA MET A 72 3.32 -3.37 -2.60
C MET A 72 3.17 -3.67 -4.10
N ARG A 73 2.09 -4.34 -4.50
CA ARG A 73 1.78 -4.59 -5.92
C ARG A 73 1.06 -3.39 -6.54
N TYR A 74 1.25 -3.22 -7.85
CA TYR A 74 0.61 -2.17 -8.63
C TYR A 74 -0.92 -2.35 -8.69
N MET A 75 -1.61 -1.21 -8.76
CA MET A 75 -3.05 -1.09 -8.94
C MET A 75 -3.39 0.05 -9.89
N CYS A 76 -4.37 -0.17 -10.77
CA CYS A 76 -4.98 0.91 -11.52
C CYS A 76 -5.83 1.81 -10.60
N LEU A 77 -6.26 2.96 -11.13
CA LEU A 77 -7.09 3.91 -10.38
C LEU A 77 -8.45 3.33 -9.97
N ASP A 78 -8.98 2.38 -10.73
CA ASP A 78 -10.30 1.79 -10.50
C ASP A 78 -10.25 0.67 -9.46
N CYS A 79 -9.14 -0.07 -9.39
CA CYS A 79 -8.95 -1.17 -8.44
C CYS A 79 -8.39 -0.73 -7.09
N ARG A 80 -8.00 0.54 -6.94
CA ARG A 80 -7.44 1.06 -5.69
C ARG A 80 -8.56 1.36 -4.69
N ARG A 81 -8.36 1.00 -3.43
CA ARG A 81 -9.26 1.35 -2.32
C ARG A 81 -8.54 2.28 -1.36
N GLN A 82 -9.13 3.44 -1.11
CA GLN A 82 -8.56 4.43 -0.21
C GLN A 82 -9.25 4.34 1.15
N HIS A 83 -8.46 4.19 2.21
CA HIS A 83 -8.93 4.07 3.58
C HIS A 83 -8.31 5.16 4.44
N GLN A 84 -9.15 5.89 5.18
CA GLN A 84 -8.70 6.84 6.18
C GLN A 84 -8.52 6.10 7.51
N LEU A 85 -7.26 5.88 7.88
CA LEU A 85 -6.90 5.23 9.13
C LEU A 85 -6.53 6.28 10.18
N THR A 86 -6.97 6.09 11.42
CA THR A 86 -6.62 6.97 12.53
C THR A 86 -5.75 6.21 13.51
N PHE A 87 -4.62 6.79 13.88
CA PHE A 87 -3.63 6.24 14.79
C PHE A 87 -3.52 7.14 16.01
N VAL A 88 -3.37 6.53 17.18
CA VAL A 88 -3.00 7.24 18.41
C VAL A 88 -1.49 7.23 18.51
N LEU A 89 -0.89 8.41 18.53
CA LEU A 89 0.54 8.62 18.72
C LEU A 89 0.91 8.52 20.22
N PRO A 90 2.21 8.42 20.55
CA PRO A 90 2.67 8.27 21.93
C PRO A 90 2.33 9.50 22.79
N ASP A 91 2.26 10.67 22.15
CA ASP A 91 1.83 11.96 22.72
C ASP A 91 0.30 12.07 22.86
N GLN A 92 -0.42 10.94 22.73
CA GLN A 92 -1.88 10.83 22.76
C GLN A 92 -2.61 11.59 21.64
N ARG A 93 -1.88 12.12 20.65
CA ARG A 93 -2.51 12.82 19.52
C ARG A 93 -3.01 11.82 18.48
N LEU A 94 -4.11 12.19 17.84
CA LEU A 94 -4.67 11.41 16.73
C LEU A 94 -4.02 11.85 15.42
N LYS A 95 -3.44 10.90 14.68
CA LYS A 95 -2.94 11.11 13.32
C LYS A 95 -3.80 10.34 12.35
N GLN A 96 -4.38 11.05 11.39
CA GLN A 96 -5.13 10.45 10.28
C GLN A 96 -4.21 10.24 9.08
N LEU A 97 -4.30 9.08 8.44
CA LEU A 97 -3.51 8.72 7.26
C LEU A 97 -4.42 8.11 6.19
N LEU A 98 -4.35 8.65 4.99
CA LEU A 98 -5.00 8.07 3.83
C LEU A 98 -4.08 7.00 3.22
N VAL A 99 -4.47 5.74 3.32
CA VAL A 99 -3.73 4.61 2.76
C VAL A 99 -4.45 4.04 1.55
N THR A 100 -3.68 3.50 0.60
CA THR A 100 -4.22 2.83 -0.59
C THR A 100 -3.95 1.32 -0.48
N ILE A 101 -4.99 0.51 -0.60
CA ILE A 101 -4.96 -0.94 -0.40
C ILE A 101 -5.66 -1.63 -1.60
N CYS A 102 -5.22 -2.83 -1.97
CA CYS A 102 -5.90 -3.64 -2.99
C CYS A 102 -7.08 -4.40 -2.39
N ARG A 103 -8.07 -4.73 -3.23
CA ARG A 103 -9.27 -5.46 -2.80
C ARG A 103 -8.95 -6.77 -2.08
N ASN A 104 -7.95 -7.52 -2.54
CA ASN A 104 -7.56 -8.78 -1.92
C ASN A 104 -7.04 -8.57 -0.50
N CYS A 105 -6.07 -7.66 -0.29
CA CYS A 105 -5.56 -7.38 1.05
C CYS A 105 -6.60 -6.73 1.95
N GLU A 106 -7.54 -5.95 1.40
CA GLU A 106 -8.68 -5.43 2.16
C GLU A 106 -9.58 -6.58 2.65
N ALA A 107 -9.96 -7.51 1.77
CA ALA A 107 -10.79 -8.64 2.11
C ALA A 107 -10.11 -9.57 3.13
N GLU A 108 -8.83 -9.87 2.93
CA GLU A 108 -8.00 -10.64 3.84
C GLU A 108 -7.95 -10.01 5.23
N ALA A 109 -7.58 -8.73 5.31
CA ALA A 109 -7.56 -8.00 6.59
C ALA A 109 -8.93 -7.95 7.27
N LEU A 110 -10.03 -7.88 6.50
CA LEU A 110 -11.38 -7.90 7.07
C LEU A 110 -11.80 -9.30 7.55
N SER A 111 -11.33 -10.35 6.90
CA SER A 111 -11.60 -11.75 7.26
C SER A 111 -10.89 -12.20 8.54
N GLU A 112 -9.80 -11.52 8.92
CA GLU A 112 -9.02 -11.86 10.10
C GLU A 112 -9.81 -11.82 11.41
N SER A 113 -9.49 -12.73 12.33
CA SER A 113 -10.23 -12.84 13.59
C SER A 113 -9.92 -11.66 14.51
N ALA A 114 -10.95 -10.99 15.02
CA ALA A 114 -10.76 -9.84 15.92
C ALA A 114 -10.03 -10.24 17.23
N MET A 115 -10.26 -11.46 17.71
CA MET A 115 -9.56 -12.01 18.87
C MET A 115 -8.08 -12.28 18.59
N GLY A 116 -7.74 -12.82 17.41
CA GLY A 116 -6.34 -13.01 17.00
C GLY A 116 -5.60 -11.68 16.92
N ILE A 117 -6.22 -10.69 16.25
CA ILE A 117 -5.71 -9.32 16.17
C ILE A 117 -5.45 -8.73 17.56
N ALA A 118 -6.40 -8.89 18.51
CA ALA A 118 -6.23 -8.36 19.86
C ALA A 118 -5.07 -9.02 20.62
N ARG A 119 -4.87 -10.33 20.44
CA ARG A 119 -3.72 -11.05 21.04
C ARG A 119 -2.40 -10.55 20.44
N ASP A 120 -2.33 -10.43 19.12
CA ASP A 120 -1.13 -9.94 18.44
C ASP A 120 -0.80 -8.50 18.82
N GLU A 121 -1.81 -7.63 18.92
CA GLU A 121 -1.63 -6.24 19.38
C GLU A 121 -1.11 -6.17 20.82
N LEU A 122 -1.54 -7.10 21.69
CA LEU A 122 -1.04 -7.20 23.06
C LEU A 122 0.45 -7.60 23.10
N LEU A 123 0.84 -8.58 22.28
CA LEU A 123 2.22 -9.03 22.17
C LEU A 123 3.14 -7.95 21.56
N GLN A 124 2.66 -7.23 20.55
CA GLN A 124 3.39 -6.15 19.89
C GLN A 124 3.51 -4.88 20.74
N ARG A 125 2.59 -4.64 21.68
CA ARG A 125 2.67 -3.48 22.60
C ARG A 125 3.93 -3.48 23.47
N ASN A 126 4.54 -4.64 23.70
CA ASN A 126 5.82 -4.74 24.41
C ASN A 126 7.05 -4.36 23.56
N GLN A 127 6.90 -4.14 22.24
CA GLN A 127 7.97 -3.75 21.31
C GLN A 127 7.81 -2.28 20.89
N LEU A 128 7.83 -1.36 21.85
CA LEU A 128 7.61 0.08 21.66
C LEU A 128 8.17 0.65 20.34
N GLN A 129 7.23 1.04 19.47
CA GLN A 129 7.24 2.27 18.67
C GLN A 129 8.49 2.55 17.83
N ARG A 130 8.57 1.95 16.65
CA ARG A 130 9.28 2.55 15.51
C ARG A 130 8.35 2.69 14.31
N TRP A 131 7.39 3.60 14.43
CA TRP A 131 6.86 4.24 13.24
C TRP A 131 7.83 5.37 12.90
N ASP A 132 8.91 5.05 12.17
CA ASP A 132 9.67 6.07 11.46
C ASP A 132 8.72 6.67 10.42
N GLY A 133 8.19 7.84 10.75
CA GLY A 133 7.29 8.59 9.89
C GLY A 133 8.00 9.15 8.66
N ASP A 134 9.32 8.99 8.52
CA ASP A 134 10.12 9.74 7.56
C ASP A 134 9.87 9.36 6.09
N ASP A 135 9.36 8.17 5.78
CA ASP A 135 8.89 7.86 4.41
C ASP A 135 7.42 8.29 4.15
N VAL A 136 6.73 8.77 5.18
CA VAL A 136 5.30 9.11 5.22
C VAL A 136 5.07 10.62 5.37
N PHE A 137 6.10 11.44 5.56
CA PHE A 137 5.99 12.90 5.65
C PHE A 137 6.15 13.58 4.29
N ASN A 138 5.04 13.73 3.56
CA ASN A 138 4.66 15.02 2.96
C ASN A 138 3.36 14.87 2.19
N THR A 139 2.25 15.00 2.92
CA THR A 139 0.98 15.48 2.35
C THR A 139 0.21 16.21 3.44
N ALA A 140 0.84 17.22 4.05
CA ALA A 140 0.09 18.35 4.58
C ALA A 140 0.07 19.39 3.46
N ILE A 141 -1.00 19.36 2.68
CA ILE A 141 -1.73 20.51 2.14
C ILE A 141 -0.91 21.82 2.18
N SER A 142 -0.24 22.16 1.08
CA SER A 142 0.13 23.56 0.80
C SER A 142 -1.14 24.23 0.28
N THR A 143 -1.93 24.74 1.21
CA THR A 143 -2.99 25.72 0.95
C THR A 143 -2.71 26.93 1.85
N LYS A 144 -2.10 27.94 1.24
CA LYS A 144 -2.06 29.39 1.53
C LYS A 144 -1.09 29.94 0.47
N SER A 145 -1.48 30.62 -0.61
CA SER A 145 -2.44 31.74 -0.74
C SER A 145 -2.15 32.82 0.28
N GLU A 146 -1.12 33.61 0.02
CA GLU A 146 -1.18 35.07 -0.17
C GLU A 146 0.13 35.57 -0.79
#